data_AF-A0A431M6B1-F1
#
_entry.id   AF-A0A431M6B1-F1
#
_cell.length_a   1.000
_cell.length_b   1.000
_cell.length_c   1.000
_cell.angle_alpha   90.00
_cell.angle_beta   90.00
_cell.angle_gamma   90.00
#
_symmetry.space_group_name_H-M   'P 1'
#
loop_
_entity.id
_entity.type
_entity.pdbx_description
1 polymer ?
#
loop_
_entity_poly.entity_id
_entity_poly.type
_entity_poly.pdbx_seq_one_letter_code
_entity_poly.pdbx_strand_id
1 'polypeptide(L)' 'MAAEDDDKPRRKTSHDIGQDLSALSVDDLNERIALLTNEVERLKMEAAKKRASRDAANNFFKS' A
#
# COMPACT_ATOMS: atom_id res chain seq x y z
N MET A 1 28.21 -10.59 -18.59
CA MET A 1 26.92 -10.28 -19.23
C MET A 1 25.84 -10.74 -18.27
N ALA A 2 25.13 -9.79 -17.66
CA ALA A 2 23.91 -10.01 -16.89
C ALA A 2 23.17 -8.66 -16.81
N ALA A 3 22.73 -8.18 -17.99
CA ALA A 3 21.49 -7.44 -18.06
C ALA A 3 20.39 -8.51 -17.82
N GLU A 4 19.39 -8.31 -16.96
CA GLU A 4 18.03 -7.91 -17.38
C GLU A 4 17.09 -8.11 -16.17
N ASP A 5 17.15 -7.31 -15.10
CA ASP A 5 16.04 -7.28 -14.10
C ASP A 5 15.63 -5.85 -13.67
N ASP A 6 16.18 -4.80 -14.29
CA ASP A 6 15.85 -3.41 -13.91
C ASP A 6 14.76 -2.76 -14.79
N ASP A 7 14.18 -3.50 -15.75
CA ASP A 7 13.14 -3.01 -16.66
C ASP A 7 11.72 -3.42 -16.21
N LYS A 8 11.47 -3.41 -14.89
CA LYS A 8 10.08 -3.38 -14.41
C LYS A 8 9.61 -1.94 -14.63
N PRO A 9 8.50 -1.69 -15.37
CA PRO A 9 7.96 -0.35 -15.48
C PRO A 9 7.72 0.14 -14.06
N ARG A 10 8.51 1.14 -13.65
CA ARG A 10 8.31 1.83 -12.38
C ARG A 10 6.86 2.24 -12.40
N ARG A 11 6.02 1.60 -11.57
CA ARG A 11 4.60 1.94 -11.49
C ARG A 11 4.57 3.45 -11.32
N LYS A 12 4.05 4.17 -12.32
CA LYS A 12 3.93 5.62 -12.22
C LYS A 12 3.19 5.87 -10.92
N THR A 13 3.87 6.42 -9.94
CA THR A 13 3.27 6.83 -8.68
C THR A 13 2.24 7.89 -9.06
N SER A 14 0.98 7.48 -9.18
CA SER A 14 -0.11 8.33 -9.68
C SER A 14 -0.39 9.51 -8.73
N HIS A 15 0.10 9.42 -7.50
CA HIS A 15 -0.03 10.40 -6.44
C HIS A 15 1.09 10.21 -5.41
N ASP A 16 1.76 11.29 -5.03
CA ASP A 16 2.73 11.30 -3.92
C ASP A 16 2.08 11.85 -2.64
N ILE A 17 2.50 11.38 -1.46
CA ILE A 17 1.91 11.79 -0.18
C ILE A 17 2.39 13.19 0.17
N GLY A 18 1.44 14.12 0.36
CA GLY A 18 1.76 15.51 0.66
C GLY A 18 2.20 16.34 -0.55
N GLN A 19 1.98 15.85 -1.78
CA GLN A 19 2.18 16.69 -2.95
C GLN A 19 1.23 17.89 -2.96
N ASP A 20 1.62 18.95 -3.67
CA ASP A 20 0.73 20.06 -3.95
C ASP A 20 -0.49 19.59 -4.77
N LEU A 21 -1.66 20.11 -4.40
CA LEU A 21 -2.96 19.81 -4.99
C LEU A 21 -3.54 20.99 -5.78
N SER A 22 -2.85 22.13 -5.81
CA SER A 22 -3.34 23.37 -6.42
C SER A 22 -3.73 23.24 -7.89
N ALA A 23 -3.06 22.35 -8.64
CA ALA A 23 -3.28 22.12 -10.06
C ALA A 23 -4.26 20.96 -10.37
N LEU A 24 -4.85 20.33 -9.35
CA LEU A 24 -5.73 19.17 -9.52
C LEU A 24 -7.20 19.57 -9.54
N SER A 25 -7.99 18.88 -10.35
CA SER A 25 -9.45 19.01 -10.31
C SER A 25 -10.06 18.25 -9.13
N VAL A 26 -11.34 18.53 -8.84
CA VAL A 26 -12.08 17.80 -7.80
C VAL A 26 -12.20 16.31 -8.15
N ASP A 27 -12.39 15.98 -9.42
CA ASP A 27 -12.45 14.58 -9.89
C ASP A 27 -11.10 13.86 -9.69
N ASP A 28 -9.98 14.52 -10.01
CA ASP A 28 -8.63 13.96 -9.77
C ASP A 28 -8.41 13.69 -8.27
N LEU A 29 -8.88 14.58 -7.41
CA LEU A 29 -8.80 14.40 -5.96
C LEU A 29 -9.64 13.20 -5.51
N ASN A 30 -10.86 13.04 -6.04
CA ASN A 30 -11.74 11.92 -5.71
C ASN A 30 -11.13 10.58 -6.16
N GLU A 31 -10.58 10.49 -7.37
CA GLU A 31 -9.89 9.29 -7.86
C GLU A 31 -8.71 8.92 -6.95
N ARG A 32 -7.90 9.91 -6.56
CA ARG A 32 -6.77 9.71 -5.65
C ARG A 32 -7.21 9.25 -4.26
N ILE A 33 -8.27 9.84 -3.71
CA ILE A 33 -8.85 9.42 -2.43
C ILE A 33 -9.28 7.95 -2.50
N ALA A 34 -9.94 7.56 -3.60
CA ALA A 34 -10.39 6.18 -3.79
C ALA A 34 -9.20 5.20 -3.85
N LEU A 35 -8.14 5.54 -4.59
CA LEU A 35 -6.91 4.74 -4.66
C LEU A 35 -6.25 4.58 -3.30
N LEU A 36 -6.07 5.68 -2.57
CA LEU A 36 -5.44 5.66 -1.24
C LEU A 36 -6.28 4.89 -0.21
N THR A 37 -7.60 5.03 -0.26
CA THR A 37 -8.51 4.30 0.63
C THR A 37 -8.42 2.79 0.39
N ASN A 38 -8.39 2.35 -0.87
CA ASN A 38 -8.21 0.95 -1.21
C ASN A 38 -6.86 0.40 -0.70
N GLU A 39 -5.78 1.17 -0.81
CA GLU A 39 -4.47 0.74 -0.29
C GLU A 39 -4.47 0.70 1.26
N VAL A 40 -5.13 1.65 1.93
CA VAL A 40 -5.31 1.61 3.39
C VAL A 40 -6.04 0.34 3.82
N GLU A 41 -7.12 -0.04 3.15
CA GLU A 41 -7.85 -1.28 3.45
C GLU A 41 -6.98 -2.53 3.23
N ARG A 42 -6.20 -2.57 2.15
CA ARG A 42 -5.24 -3.65 1.90
C ARG A 42 -4.21 -3.76 3.02
N LEU A 43 -3.63 -2.64 3.46
CA LEU A 43 -2.67 -2.61 4.57
C LEU A 43 -3.29 -3.05 5.89
N LYS A 44 -4.52 -2.63 6.19
CA LYS A 44 -5.28 -3.09 7.37
C LYS A 44 -5.47 -4.60 7.36
N MET A 45 -5.86 -5.19 6.23
CA MET A 45 -6.02 -6.65 6.10
C MET A 45 -4.71 -7.39 6.34
N GLU A 46 -3.61 -6.95 5.74
CA GLU A 46 -2.30 -7.58 5.95
C GLU A 46 -1.80 -7.42 7.38
N ALA A 47 -2.02 -6.25 8.00
CA ALA A 47 -1.71 -6.03 9.41
C ALA A 47 -2.52 -6.97 10.33
N ALA A 48 -3.82 -7.15 10.04
CA ALA A 48 -4.68 -8.07 10.79
C ALA A 48 -4.21 -9.52 10.68
N LYS A 49 -3.87 -9.99 9.46
CA LYS A 49 -3.29 -11.33 9.24
C LYS A 49 -1.99 -11.53 10.01
N LYS A 50 -1.08 -10.55 9.95
CA LYS A 50 0.20 -10.60 10.69
C LYS A 50 -0.01 -10.63 12.21
N ARG A 51 -0.98 -9.86 12.72
CA ARG A 51 -1.34 -9.91 14.15
C ARG A 51 -1.89 -11.28 14.54
N ALA A 52 -2.85 -11.82 13.78
CA ALA A 52 -3.42 -13.13 14.05
C ALA A 52 -2.36 -14.25 14.02
N SER A 53 -1.42 -14.20 13.08
CA SER A 53 -0.28 -15.12 13.01
C SER A 53 0.61 -15.03 14.27
N ARG A 54 0.93 -13.81 14.71
CA ARG A 54 1.72 -13.59 15.93
C ARG A 54 1.00 -14.05 17.19
N ASP A 55 -0.29 -13.80 17.29
CA ASP A 55 -1.09 -14.16 18.47
C ASP A 55 -1.25 -15.69 18.56
N ALA A 56 -1.45 -16.38 17.43
CA ALA A 56 -1.44 -17.84 17.36
C ALA A 56 -0.09 -18.44 17.79
N ALA A 57 1.02 -17.85 17.33
CA ALA A 57 2.36 -18.27 17.77
C ALA A 57 2.56 -18.05 19.27
N ASN A 58 2.20 -16.88 19.81
CA ASN A 58 2.32 -16.58 21.24
C ASN A 58 1.49 -17.54 22.12
N ASN A 59 0.33 -17.99 21.64
CA ASN A 59 -0.48 -18.96 22.35
C ASN A 59 0.12 -20.38 22.31
N PHE A 60 0.81 -20.73 21.22
CA PHE A 60 1.51 -22.01 21.07
C PHE A 60 2.78 -22.10 21.93
N PHE A 61 3.50 -20.99 22.13
CA PHE A 61 4.72 -20.96 22.96
C PHE A 61 4.47 -20.76 24.46
N LYS A 62 3.22 -20.54 24.89
CA LYS A 62 2.83 -20.40 26.31
C LYS A 62 2.27 -21.68 26.94
N SER A 63 2.25 -22.81 26.22
CA SER A 63 1.97 -24.14 26.76
C SER A 63 3.23 -24.82 27.30
#